data_AF-A0A8B9AAV8-F1
#
_entry.id   AF-A0A8B9AAV8-F1
#
_cell.length_a   1.000
_cell.length_b   1.000
_cell.length_c   1.000
_cell.angle_alpha   90.00
_cell.angle_beta   90.00
_cell.angle_gamma   90.00
#
_symmetry.space_group_name_H-M   'P 1'
#
loop_
_entity.id
_entity.type
_entity.pdbx_description
1 polymer ?
#
loop_
_entity_poly.entity_id
_entity_poly.type
_entity_poly.pdbx_seq_one_letter_code
_entity_poly.pdbx_strand_id
1 'polypeptide(L)'
;MDVHRFIHAFEAVWGVVNKRFNQPCFLWKLQRLLGVGSERRLKEEIGDVHEFAMRIVKQRKGRKPEEIRSSSDFLSHCVLNGNSSDEFLRDIIINFVFAARETTPTVMTWFFWLVSTRPEVEERIVDEINSVRGGMEIRMES
;
A
#
# COMPACT_ATOMS: atom_id res chain seq x y z
N MET A 1 -2.13 9.51 -13.91
CA MET A 1 -2.11 10.13 -12.57
C MET A 1 -0.77 9.92 -11.89
N ASP A 2 -0.14 10.99 -11.42
CA ASP A 2 1.14 10.98 -10.70
C ASP A 2 1.04 10.35 -9.31
N VAL A 3 2.15 9.78 -8.83
CA VAL A 3 2.25 9.15 -7.49
C VAL A 3 1.95 10.15 -6.38
N HIS A 4 2.38 11.41 -6.54
CA HIS A 4 2.11 12.46 -5.57
C HIS A 4 0.60 12.72 -5.38
N ARG A 5 -0.15 12.79 -6.49
CA ARG A 5 -1.60 12.97 -6.46
C ARG A 5 -2.29 11.76 -5.81
N PHE A 6 -1.81 10.55 -6.07
CA PHE A 6 -2.30 9.34 -5.40
C PHE A 6 -2.12 9.39 -3.88
N ILE A 7 -0.92 9.79 -3.43
CA ILE A 7 -0.57 9.91 -2.01
C ILE A 7 -1.51 10.89 -1.31
N HIS A 8 -1.75 12.05 -1.92
CA HIS A 8 -2.66 13.06 -1.38
C HIS A 8 -4.12 12.57 -1.32
N ALA A 9 -4.61 11.95 -2.40
CA ALA A 9 -5.95 11.37 -2.44
C ALA A 9 -6.14 10.28 -1.38
N PHE A 10 -5.13 9.41 -1.22
CA PHE A 10 -5.12 8.38 -0.20
C PHE A 10 -5.13 8.98 1.22
N GLU A 11 -4.33 10.01 1.52
CA GLU A 11 -4.34 10.68 2.82
C GLU A 11 -5.68 11.32 3.13
N ALA A 12 -6.31 11.95 2.12
CA ALA A 12 -7.64 12.51 2.25
C ALA A 12 -8.67 11.42 2.59
N VAL A 13 -8.63 10.28 1.89
CA VAL A 13 -9.49 9.12 2.16
C VAL A 13 -9.28 8.61 3.59
N TRP A 14 -8.03 8.38 4.00
CA TRP A 14 -7.68 7.88 5.32
C TRP A 14 -8.12 8.84 6.43
N GLY A 15 -7.93 10.15 6.25
CA GLY A 15 -8.39 11.17 7.17
C GLY A 15 -9.91 11.14 7.39
N VAL A 16 -10.69 10.86 6.34
CA VAL A 16 -12.15 10.71 6.47
C VAL A 16 -12.52 9.39 7.14
N VAL A 17 -11.84 8.29 6.82
CA VAL A 17 -12.04 6.99 7.49
C VAL A 17 -11.78 7.10 8.98
N ASN A 18 -10.68 7.75 9.39
CA ASN A 18 -10.35 7.96 10.79
C ASN A 18 -11.35 8.89 11.49
N LYS A 19 -11.87 9.91 10.80
CA LYS A 19 -12.98 10.74 11.33
C LYS A 19 -14.25 9.93 11.57
N ARG A 20 -14.63 9.05 10.63
CA ARG A 20 -15.78 8.14 10.81
C ARG A 20 -15.60 7.20 11.99
N PHE A 21 -14.37 6.74 12.23
CA PHE A 21 -14.06 5.88 13.37
C PHE A 21 -14.23 6.60 14.71
N ASN A 22 -13.87 7.87 14.79
CA ASN A 22 -13.96 8.68 16.01
C ASN A 22 -15.33 9.38 16.21
N GLN A 23 -16.23 9.33 15.24
CA GLN A 23 -17.55 9.99 15.30
C GLN A 23 -18.70 9.00 15.38
N PRO A 24 -19.79 9.33 16.11
CA PRO A 24 -21.01 8.53 16.11
C PRO A 24 -21.56 8.25 14.70
N CYS A 25 -22.00 7.00 14.47
CA CYS A 25 -22.34 6.52 13.14
C CYS A 25 -23.43 7.31 12.39
N PHE A 26 -24.31 7.98 13.11
CA PHE A 26 -25.39 8.78 12.52
C PHE A 26 -24.87 10.10 11.90
N LEU A 27 -23.81 10.69 12.45
CA LEU A 27 -23.29 11.99 12.00
C LEU A 27 -22.69 11.89 10.59
N TRP A 28 -21.80 10.92 10.36
CA TRP A 28 -21.19 10.75 9.04
C TRP A 28 -22.19 10.22 8.01
N LYS A 29 -23.18 9.41 8.42
CA LYS A 29 -24.28 8.99 7.54
C LYS A 29 -25.13 10.18 7.09
N LEU A 30 -25.42 11.11 8.00
CA LEU A 30 -26.15 12.34 7.67
C LEU A 30 -25.33 13.24 6.73
N GLN A 31 -24.04 13.42 7.00
CA GLN A 31 -23.14 14.15 6.10
C GLN A 31 -23.07 13.51 4.70
N ARG A 32 -23.05 12.18 4.64
CA ARG A 32 -23.07 11.42 3.38
C ARG A 32 -24.39 11.58 2.63
N LEU A 33 -25.51 11.57 3.34
CA LEU A 33 -26.84 11.76 2.75
C LEU A 33 -27.02 13.19 2.20
N LEU A 34 -26.55 14.19 2.95
CA LEU A 34 -26.60 15.60 2.53
C LEU A 34 -25.57 15.94 1.45
N GLY A 35 -24.56 15.10 1.24
CA GLY A 35 -23.50 15.35 0.25
C GLY A 35 -22.65 16.58 0.57
N VAL A 36 -22.49 16.90 1.86
CA VAL A 36 -21.78 18.09 2.34
C VAL A 36 -20.56 17.70 3.16
N GLY A 37 -19.53 18.55 3.13
CA GLY A 37 -18.34 18.41 3.98
C GLY A 37 -17.38 17.33 3.51
N SER A 38 -16.81 16.59 4.46
CA SER A 38 -15.78 15.56 4.22
C SER A 38 -16.24 14.43 3.31
N GLU A 39 -17.54 14.11 3.30
CA GLU A 39 -18.11 13.02 2.50
C GLU A 39 -18.18 13.36 0.99
N ARG A 40 -18.35 14.64 0.63
CA ARG A 40 -18.27 15.09 -0.77
C ARG A 40 -16.85 14.98 -1.29
N ARG A 41 -15.88 15.52 -0.53
CA ARG A 41 -14.46 15.43 -0.88
C ARG A 41 -14.01 13.97 -0.98
N LEU A 42 -14.45 13.10 -0.06
CA LEU A 42 -14.16 11.67 -0.13
C LEU A 42 -14.61 11.03 -1.45
N LYS A 43 -15.78 11.42 -1.98
CA LYS A 43 -16.28 10.87 -3.25
C LYS A 43 -15.38 11.23 -4.44
N GLU A 44 -14.82 12.44 -4.44
CA GLU A 44 -13.88 12.91 -5.46
C GLU A 44 -12.53 12.19 -5.34
N GLU A 45 -11.98 12.11 -4.12
CA GLU A 45 -10.66 11.50 -3.84
C GLU A 45 -10.66 9.97 -4.02
N ILE A 46 -11.79 9.29 -3.77
CA ILE A 46 -11.95 7.85 -4.08
C ILE A 46 -11.80 7.60 -5.59
N GLY A 47 -12.25 8.54 -6.42
CA GLY A 47 -12.10 8.44 -7.88
C GLY A 47 -10.64 8.31 -8.29
N ASP A 48 -9.78 9.16 -7.73
CA ASP A 48 -8.34 9.17 -7.98
C ASP A 48 -7.66 7.86 -7.52
N VAL A 49 -8.04 7.34 -6.34
CA VAL A 49 -7.54 6.05 -5.82
C VAL A 49 -7.98 4.89 -6.72
N HIS A 50 -9.24 4.86 -7.15
CA HIS A 50 -9.76 3.85 -8.07
C HIS A 50 -9.09 3.92 -9.44
N GLU A 51 -8.85 5.11 -9.98
CA GLU A 51 -8.15 5.30 -11.25
C GLU A 51 -6.72 4.75 -11.19
N PHE A 52 -6.01 5.04 -10.09
CA PHE A 52 -4.67 4.51 -9.85
C PHE A 52 -4.65 2.98 -9.85
N ALA A 53 -5.50 2.36 -9.03
CA ALA A 53 -5.57 0.91 -8.92
C ALA A 53 -6.02 0.26 -10.24
N MET A 54 -7.00 0.85 -10.93
CA MET A 54 -7.46 0.37 -12.24
C MET A 54 -6.37 0.46 -13.31
N ARG A 55 -5.51 1.48 -13.27
CA ARG A 55 -4.35 1.57 -14.16
C ARG A 55 -3.38 0.41 -13.94
N ILE A 56 -3.13 0.02 -12.68
CA ILE A 56 -2.29 -1.14 -12.36
C ILE A 56 -2.92 -2.43 -12.91
N VAL A 57 -4.24 -2.61 -12.72
CA VAL A 57 -4.98 -3.75 -13.29
C VAL A 57 -4.81 -3.82 -14.80
N LYS A 58 -5.04 -2.71 -15.51
CA LYS A 58 -4.87 -2.63 -16.98
C LYS A 58 -3.45 -2.91 -17.42
N GLN A 59 -2.46 -2.36 -16.72
CA GLN A 59 -1.05 -2.59 -17.00
C GLN A 59 -0.67 -4.07 -16.82
N ARG A 60 -1.22 -4.74 -15.79
CA ARG A 60 -0.97 -6.16 -15.52
C ARG A 60 -1.67 -7.06 -16.55
N LYS A 61 -2.93 -6.78 -16.90
CA LYS A 61 -3.69 -7.53 -17.91
C LYS A 61 -3.18 -7.33 -19.35
N GLY A 62 -2.56 -6.18 -19.63
CA GLY A 62 -1.97 -5.88 -20.94
C GLY A 62 -0.63 -6.58 -21.22
N ARG A 63 -0.06 -7.30 -20.25
CA ARG A 63 1.16 -8.09 -20.44
C ARG A 63 0.87 -9.37 -21.21
N LYS A 64 1.87 -9.87 -21.94
CA LYS A 64 1.73 -11.13 -22.68
C LYS A 64 1.51 -12.28 -21.67
N PRO A 65 0.67 -13.30 -21.98
CA PRO A 65 0.43 -14.43 -21.08
C PRO A 65 1.72 -15.14 -20.64
N GLU A 66 2.74 -15.12 -21.49
CA GLU A 66 4.04 -15.75 -21.25
C GLU A 66 4.88 -15.00 -20.21
N GLU A 67 4.82 -13.66 -20.24
CA GLU A 67 5.43 -12.78 -19.23
C GLU A 67 4.70 -12.87 -17.89
N ILE A 68 3.37 -13.04 -17.93
CA ILE A 68 2.56 -13.21 -16.72
C ILE A 68 2.87 -14.57 -16.07
N ARG A 69 3.04 -15.64 -16.85
CA ARG A 69 3.43 -16.97 -16.33
C ARG A 69 4.86 -16.99 -15.78
N SER A 70 5.75 -16.17 -16.33
CA SER A 70 7.10 -15.97 -15.78
C SER A 70 7.11 -15.16 -14.48
N SER A 71 6.07 -14.37 -14.20
CA SER A 71 5.91 -13.60 -12.98
C SER A 71 5.13 -14.41 -11.94
N SER A 72 5.81 -14.91 -10.92
CA SER A 72 5.22 -15.67 -9.80
C SER A 72 4.48 -14.79 -8.77
N ASP A 73 4.11 -13.56 -9.14
CA ASP A 73 3.42 -12.63 -8.23
C ASP A 73 1.97 -13.07 -8.01
N PHE A 74 1.45 -12.87 -6.79
CA PHE A 74 0.05 -13.13 -6.43
C PHE A 74 -0.96 -12.54 -7.42
N LEU A 75 -0.76 -11.29 -7.85
CA LEU A 75 -1.66 -10.63 -8.80
C LEU A 75 -1.62 -11.27 -10.19
N SER A 76 -0.47 -11.79 -10.61
CA SER A 76 -0.32 -12.52 -11.88
C SER A 76 -1.12 -13.82 -11.84
N HIS A 77 -1.10 -14.54 -10.71
CA HIS A 77 -1.96 -15.71 -10.49
C HIS A 77 -3.45 -15.35 -10.53
N CYS A 78 -3.88 -14.27 -9.87
CA CYS A 78 -5.28 -13.85 -9.92
C CYS A 78 -5.75 -13.50 -11.34
N VAL A 79 -4.90 -12.87 -12.15
CA VAL A 79 -5.20 -12.56 -13.55
C VAL A 79 -5.28 -13.82 -14.41
N LEU A 80 -4.34 -14.76 -14.25
CA LEU A 80 -4.30 -16.01 -15.03
C LEU A 80 -5.47 -16.94 -14.71
N ASN A 81 -5.99 -16.93 -13.48
CA ASN A 81 -7.09 -17.80 -13.09
C ASN A 81 -8.44 -17.44 -13.74
N GLY A 82 -8.49 -16.39 -14.58
CA GLY A 82 -9.61 -16.06 -15.47
C GLY A 82 -10.88 -15.53 -14.80
N ASN A 83 -11.09 -15.80 -13.52
CA ASN A 83 -12.31 -15.46 -12.77
C ASN A 83 -12.23 -14.12 -12.02
N SER A 84 -11.12 -13.39 -12.13
CA SER A 84 -10.92 -12.14 -11.40
C SER A 84 -11.44 -10.95 -12.21
N SER A 85 -12.55 -10.37 -11.75
CA SER A 85 -13.07 -9.10 -12.29
C SER A 85 -12.06 -7.96 -12.07
N ASP A 86 -12.12 -6.95 -12.93
CA ASP A 86 -11.25 -5.76 -12.79
C ASP A 86 -11.49 -5.06 -11.45
N GLU A 87 -12.73 -5.08 -10.97
CA GLU A 87 -13.12 -4.54 -9.67
C GLU A 87 -12.49 -5.32 -8.52
N PHE A 88 -12.50 -6.64 -8.58
CA PHE A 88 -11.88 -7.48 -7.56
C PHE A 88 -10.37 -7.25 -7.46
N LEU A 89 -9.67 -7.21 -8.61
CA LEU A 89 -8.23 -6.93 -8.65
C LEU A 89 -7.91 -5.52 -8.16
N ARG A 90 -8.73 -4.54 -8.54
CA ARG A 90 -8.61 -3.16 -8.06
C ARG A 90 -8.74 -3.11 -6.55
N ASP A 91 -9.76 -3.74 -5.98
CA ASP A 91 -10.03 -3.71 -4.54
C ASP A 91 -8.92 -4.42 -3.76
N ILE A 92 -8.38 -5.52 -4.28
CA ILE A 92 -7.17 -6.17 -3.75
C ILE A 92 -5.99 -5.19 -3.73
N ILE A 93 -5.70 -4.51 -4.84
CA ILE A 93 -4.59 -3.57 -4.94
C ILE A 93 -4.77 -2.43 -3.93
N ILE A 94 -5.97 -1.88 -3.82
CA ILE A 94 -6.30 -0.83 -2.84
C ILE A 94 -6.02 -1.33 -1.43
N ASN A 95 -6.51 -2.53 -1.08
CA ASN A 95 -6.31 -3.11 0.26
C ASN A 95 -4.84 -3.33 0.58
N PHE A 96 -4.04 -3.85 -0.37
CA PHE A 96 -2.60 -4.04 -0.17
C PHE A 96 -1.86 -2.72 0.03
N VAL A 97 -2.10 -1.73 -0.84
CA VAL A 97 -1.47 -0.42 -0.71
C VAL A 97 -1.86 0.23 0.60
N PHE A 98 -3.11 0.06 1.01
CA PHE A 98 -3.60 0.62 2.26
C PHE A 98 -2.91 0.02 3.48
N ALA A 99 -2.84 -1.31 3.54
CA ALA A 99 -2.14 -2.01 4.61
C ALA A 99 -0.66 -1.64 4.67
N ALA A 100 0.02 -1.64 3.51
CA ALA A 100 1.45 -1.35 3.44
C ALA A 100 1.80 0.09 3.81
N ARG A 101 0.93 1.06 3.46
CA ARG A 101 1.20 2.47 3.70
C ARG A 101 1.05 2.88 5.16
N GLU A 102 0.07 2.34 5.86
CA GLU A 102 -0.19 2.74 7.25
C GLU A 102 0.62 1.93 8.26
N THR A 103 0.79 0.62 8.04
CA THR A 103 1.38 -0.26 9.07
C THR A 103 2.90 -0.38 8.94
N THR A 104 3.43 -0.54 7.73
CA THR A 104 4.86 -0.81 7.51
C THR A 104 5.76 0.36 7.91
N PRO A 105 5.46 1.64 7.58
CA PRO A 105 6.30 2.75 8.00
C PRO A 105 6.37 2.89 9.52
N THR A 106 5.23 2.74 10.23
CA THR A 106 5.21 2.79 11.70
C THR A 106 6.07 1.69 12.29
N VAL A 107 5.91 0.44 11.83
CA VAL A 107 6.74 -0.69 12.30
C VAL A 107 8.22 -0.42 12.04
N MET A 108 8.56 0.07 10.85
CA MET A 108 9.95 0.40 10.49
C MET A 108 10.52 1.51 11.36
N THR A 109 9.76 2.57 11.64
CA THR A 109 10.19 3.64 12.55
C THR A 109 10.50 3.08 13.93
N TRP A 110 9.63 2.25 14.50
CA TRP A 110 9.89 1.60 15.79
C TRP A 110 11.08 0.64 15.74
N PHE A 111 11.20 -0.14 14.68
CA PHE A 111 12.30 -1.05 14.46
C PHE A 111 13.64 -0.31 14.44
N PHE A 112 13.80 0.70 13.57
CA PHE A 112 15.05 1.45 13.47
C PHE A 112 15.36 2.24 14.74
N TRP A 113 14.33 2.78 15.40
CA TRP A 113 14.51 3.42 16.70
C TRP A 113 15.03 2.43 17.76
N LEU A 114 14.45 1.23 17.86
CA LEU A 114 14.91 0.19 18.79
C LEU A 114 16.33 -0.30 18.47
N VAL A 115 16.68 -0.46 17.19
CA VAL A 115 18.02 -0.87 16.77
C VAL A 115 19.04 0.23 17.13
N SER A 116 18.73 1.49 16.83
CA SER A 116 19.64 2.63 17.10
C SER A 116 19.94 2.86 18.59
N THR A 117 19.10 2.36 19.48
CA THR A 117 19.26 2.50 20.94
C THR A 117 19.95 1.29 21.58
N ARG A 118 20.26 0.24 20.82
CA ARG A 118 20.83 -1.03 21.31
C ARG A 118 21.98 -1.51 20.42
N PRO A 119 23.21 -1.00 20.65
CA PRO A 119 24.38 -1.34 19.83
C PRO A 119 24.65 -2.86 19.74
N GLU A 120 24.40 -3.58 20.83
CA GLU A 120 24.52 -5.05 20.89
C GLU A 120 23.56 -5.80 19.94
N VAL A 121 22.38 -5.23 19.67
CA VAL A 121 21.39 -5.81 18.73
C VAL A 121 21.77 -5.45 17.31
N GLU A 122 22.23 -4.22 17.08
CA GLU A 122 22.73 -3.77 15.79
C GLU A 122 23.91 -4.63 15.30
N GLU A 123 24.91 -4.86 16.15
CA GLU A 123 26.08 -5.70 15.83
C GLU A 123 25.64 -7.11 15.42
N ARG A 124 24.72 -7.72 16.16
CA ARG A 124 24.18 -9.05 15.84
C ARG A 124 23.42 -9.09 14.51
N ILE A 125 22.64 -8.06 14.18
CA ILE A 125 21.94 -7.95 12.90
C ILE A 125 22.96 -7.82 11.76
N VAL A 126 24.00 -7.01 11.94
CA VAL A 126 25.08 -6.83 10.95
C VAL A 126 25.84 -8.14 10.75
N ASP A 127 26.15 -8.87 11.82
CA ASP A 127 26.80 -10.18 11.74
C ASP A 127 25.93 -11.21 11.01
N GLU A 128 24.63 -11.26 11.29
CA GLU A 128 23.69 -12.14 10.59
C GLU A 128 23.62 -11.79 9.10
N ILE A 129 23.48 -10.51 8.77
CA ILE A 129 23.50 -10.03 7.39
C ILE A 129 24.81 -10.43 6.72
N ASN A 130 25.96 -10.20 7.36
CA ASN A 130 27.28 -10.56 6.83
C ASN A 130 27.48 -12.08 6.70
N SER A 131 26.86 -12.88 7.57
CA SER A 131 26.89 -14.35 7.47
C SER A 131 26.11 -14.84 6.24
N VAL A 132 24.90 -14.34 6.03
CA VAL A 132 24.09 -14.65 4.84
C VAL A 132 24.73 -14.08 3.57
N ARG A 133 25.29 -12.87 3.70
CA ARG A 133 25.97 -12.13 2.64
C ARG A 133 27.43 -12.53 2.48
N GLY A 134 27.95 -13.48 3.26
CA GLY A 134 29.31 -14.04 3.13
C GLY A 134 29.51 -14.84 1.84
N GLY A 135 28.50 -14.91 0.97
CA GLY A 135 28.61 -15.24 -0.44
C GLY A 135 28.70 -14.03 -1.41
N MET A 136 28.66 -12.79 -0.93
CA MET A 136 28.68 -11.56 -1.75
C MET A 136 29.06 -10.29 -0.93
N GLU A 137 30.35 -10.08 -0.67
CA GLU A 137 30.90 -8.97 0.12
C GLU A 137 30.50 -7.56 -0.40
N ILE A 138 29.87 -6.71 0.45
CA ILE A 138 29.65 -5.28 0.16
C ILE A 138 30.53 -4.46 1.10
N ARG A 139 31.56 -3.86 0.51
CA ARG A 139 32.45 -2.89 1.14
C ARG A 139 31.69 -1.59 1.37
N MET A 140 31.40 -1.25 2.61
CA MET A 140 31.00 0.11 2.99
C MET A 140 32.28 0.85 3.39
N GLU A 141 32.76 1.75 2.53
CA GLU A 141 33.81 2.70 2.89
C GLU A 141 33.20 3.85 3.70
N SER A 142 33.85 4.15 4.83
CA SER A 142 33.52 5.23 5.79
C SER A 142 33.69 6.63 5.21
#